data_AF-A0A0K0G7V8-F1
#
_entry.id   AF-A0A0K0G7V8-F1
#
_cell.length_a   1.000
_cell.length_b   1.000
_cell.length_c   1.000
_cell.angle_alpha   90.00
_cell.angle_beta   90.00
_cell.angle_gamma   90.00
#
_symmetry.space_group_name_H-M   'P 1'
#
loop_
_entity.id
_entity.type
_entity.pdbx_description
1 polymer ?
#
loop_
_entity_poly.entity_id
_entity_poly.type
_entity_poly.pdbx_seq_one_letter_code
_entity_poly.pdbx_strand_id
1 'polypeptide(L)'
;MNSYHLNEKDYELLKTMTLGKKVRYFRNLMSNLHSKSRFSTAELAKRIGVTPQSLTSIEREETKRPSFDVIQKLSKELNVPIDVFTDDFYLERDRSDITLHQNNSTYSVQVKFPSTNDSDNFQIGYLLYQHLEGDEVRIILHEKPNGTFDNSQLINVLAQQLSTIELNNILLNKEDVLTYSTNTKSPYSRALEVYRDLYQKEKHPIGSYSTWQELLANYNEHAKYHTKMKVKE
;
A
#
# COMPACT_ATOMS: atom_id res chain seq x y z
N MET A 1 10.25 -1.67 -26.31
CA MET A 1 9.80 -2.53 -25.20
C MET A 1 8.29 -2.55 -25.25
N ASN A 2 7.67 -3.72 -25.42
CA ASN A 2 6.21 -3.79 -25.49
C ASN A 2 5.64 -3.85 -24.07
N SER A 3 4.79 -2.88 -23.74
CA SER A 3 3.99 -2.90 -22.52
C SER A 3 2.53 -2.70 -22.87
N TYR A 4 1.63 -3.35 -22.14
CA TYR A 4 0.20 -3.12 -22.27
C TYR A 4 -0.33 -2.47 -21.00
N HIS A 5 -0.97 -1.33 -21.15
CA HIS A 5 -1.65 -0.64 -20.06
C HIS A 5 -3.15 -0.88 -20.20
N LEU A 6 -3.80 -1.41 -19.16
CA LEU A 6 -5.25 -1.59 -19.16
C LEU A 6 -5.93 -0.22 -19.25
N ASN A 7 -6.80 -0.04 -20.23
CA ASN A 7 -7.61 1.17 -20.36
C ASN A 7 -9.00 0.97 -19.72
N GLU A 8 -9.80 2.02 -19.67
CA GLU A 8 -11.14 1.98 -19.08
C GLU A 8 -12.04 0.88 -19.65
N LYS A 9 -11.96 0.62 -20.97
CA LYS A 9 -12.74 -0.45 -21.60
C LYS A 9 -12.30 -1.83 -21.16
N ASP A 10 -11.00 -2.03 -20.91
CA ASP A 10 -10.48 -3.28 -20.38
C ASP A 10 -11.00 -3.52 -18.96
N TYR A 11 -11.02 -2.47 -18.12
CA TYR A 11 -11.58 -2.57 -16.76
C TYR A 11 -13.08 -2.88 -16.76
N GLU A 12 -13.87 -2.19 -17.58
CA GLU A 12 -15.31 -2.46 -17.70
C GLU A 12 -15.57 -3.88 -18.24
N LEU A 13 -14.75 -4.35 -19.17
CA LEU A 13 -14.82 -5.72 -19.65
C LEU A 13 -14.50 -6.72 -18.52
N LEU A 14 -13.36 -6.54 -17.83
CA LEU A 14 -12.91 -7.43 -16.76
C LEU A 14 -13.87 -7.47 -15.57
N LYS A 15 -14.52 -6.35 -15.25
CA LYS A 15 -15.54 -6.24 -14.20
C LYS A 15 -16.73 -7.18 -14.43
N THR A 16 -17.08 -7.45 -15.69
CA THR A 16 -18.17 -8.36 -16.06
C THR A 16 -17.72 -9.82 -16.24
N MET A 17 -16.41 -10.07 -16.21
CA MET A 17 -15.86 -11.41 -16.38
C MET A 17 -15.83 -12.19 -15.07
N THR A 18 -16.05 -13.49 -15.15
CA THR A 18 -15.77 -14.40 -14.04
C THR A 18 -14.27 -14.64 -13.89
N LEU A 19 -13.87 -15.24 -12.76
CA LEU A 19 -12.50 -15.67 -12.49
C LEU A 19 -11.84 -16.40 -13.67
N GLY A 20 -12.50 -17.42 -14.22
CA GLY A 20 -11.97 -18.21 -15.33
C GLY A 20 -11.72 -17.37 -16.59
N LYS A 21 -12.66 -16.48 -16.91
CA LYS A 21 -12.54 -15.55 -18.04
C LYS A 21 -11.43 -14.52 -17.83
N LYS A 22 -11.28 -13.99 -16.61
CA LYS A 22 -10.17 -13.09 -16.23
C LYS A 22 -8.81 -13.78 -16.43
N VAL A 23 -8.65 -15.03 -15.95
CA VAL A 23 -7.43 -15.83 -16.15
C VAL A 23 -7.11 -16.00 -17.63
N ARG A 24 -8.11 -16.38 -18.44
CA ARG A 24 -7.94 -16.54 -19.88
C ARG A 24 -7.58 -15.23 -20.57
N TYR A 25 -8.22 -14.13 -20.18
CA TYR A 25 -7.96 -12.79 -20.72
C TYR A 25 -6.49 -12.41 -20.50
N PHE A 26 -6.00 -12.46 -19.25
CA PHE A 26 -4.63 -12.12 -18.94
C PHE A 26 -3.61 -13.06 -19.60
N ARG A 27 -3.89 -14.36 -19.68
CA ARG A 27 -3.04 -15.31 -20.42
C ARG A 27 -2.94 -14.96 -21.91
N ASN A 28 -4.04 -14.62 -22.56
CA ASN A 28 -4.05 -14.23 -23.97
C ASN A 28 -3.30 -12.92 -24.19
N LEU A 29 -3.49 -11.96 -23.29
CA LEU A 29 -2.79 -10.68 -23.33
C LEU A 29 -1.27 -10.88 -23.19
N MET A 30 -0.84 -11.71 -22.23
CA MET A 30 0.56 -12.11 -22.08
C MET A 30 1.07 -12.89 -23.30
N SER A 31 0.25 -13.74 -23.91
CA SER A 31 0.60 -14.44 -25.16
C SER A 31 0.83 -13.50 -26.34
N ASN A 32 0.18 -12.33 -26.35
CA ASN A 32 0.34 -11.30 -27.38
C ASN A 32 1.56 -10.42 -27.13
N LEU A 33 1.88 -10.15 -25.86
CA LEU A 33 3.06 -9.36 -25.47
C LEU A 33 4.37 -10.16 -25.56
N HIS A 34 4.28 -11.47 -25.32
CA HIS A 34 5.42 -12.38 -25.26
C HIS A 34 5.32 -13.44 -26.36
N SER A 35 6.13 -14.50 -26.25
CA SER A 35 5.98 -15.67 -27.12
C SER A 35 4.69 -16.42 -26.81
N LYS A 36 3.86 -16.63 -27.83
CA LYS A 36 2.64 -17.47 -27.76
C LYS A 36 2.91 -18.85 -27.15
N SER A 37 4.11 -19.41 -27.37
CA SER A 37 4.50 -20.70 -26.81
C SER A 37 4.58 -20.68 -25.27
N ARG A 38 5.15 -19.60 -24.70
CA ARG A 38 5.38 -19.44 -23.25
C ARG A 38 4.08 -19.36 -22.46
N PHE A 39 3.06 -18.72 -23.02
CA PHE A 39 1.75 -18.54 -22.39
C PHE A 39 0.66 -19.43 -23.00
N SER A 40 1.09 -20.51 -23.67
CA SER A 40 0.18 -21.61 -24.00
C SER A 40 -0.36 -22.25 -22.72
N THR A 41 -1.57 -22.81 -22.79
CA THR A 41 -2.21 -23.47 -21.64
C THR A 41 -1.33 -24.60 -21.09
N ALA A 42 -0.66 -25.36 -21.95
CA ALA A 42 0.22 -26.45 -21.54
C ALA A 42 1.46 -25.94 -20.76
N GLU A 43 2.15 -24.94 -21.30
CA GLU A 43 3.36 -24.40 -20.67
C GLU A 43 3.04 -23.63 -19.38
N LEU A 44 1.94 -22.87 -19.35
CA LEU A 44 1.52 -22.18 -18.14
C LEU A 44 1.11 -23.17 -17.05
N ALA A 45 0.30 -24.19 -17.38
CA ALA A 45 -0.13 -25.23 -16.44
C ALA A 45 1.07 -25.95 -15.81
N LYS A 46 2.08 -26.29 -16.63
CA LYS A 46 3.34 -26.90 -16.17
C LYS A 46 4.05 -26.04 -15.13
N ARG A 47 4.15 -24.72 -15.34
CA ARG A 47 4.84 -23.82 -14.40
C ARG A 47 4.10 -23.60 -13.09
N ILE A 48 2.77 -23.53 -13.14
CA ILE A 48 1.94 -23.43 -11.93
C ILE A 48 1.73 -24.79 -11.23
N GLY A 49 2.24 -25.89 -11.81
CA GLY A 49 2.18 -27.23 -11.21
C GLY A 49 0.79 -27.87 -11.25
N VAL A 50 0.01 -27.61 -12.31
CA VAL A 50 -1.30 -28.24 -12.54
C VAL A 50 -1.35 -28.93 -13.90
N THR A 51 -2.37 -29.76 -14.13
CA THR A 51 -2.56 -30.36 -15.47
C THR A 51 -3.11 -29.33 -16.47
N PRO A 52 -2.78 -29.42 -17.78
CA PRO A 52 -3.38 -28.54 -18.79
C PRO A 52 -4.91 -28.60 -18.82
N GLN A 53 -5.49 -29.76 -18.51
CA GLN A 53 -6.93 -29.94 -18.40
C GLN A 53 -7.50 -29.15 -17.22
N SER A 54 -6.84 -29.19 -16.05
CA SER A 54 -7.25 -28.40 -14.88
C SER A 54 -7.27 -26.89 -15.18
N LEU A 55 -6.21 -26.36 -15.82
CA LEU A 55 -6.19 -24.95 -16.22
C LEU A 55 -7.28 -24.64 -17.25
N THR A 56 -7.51 -25.53 -18.22
CA THR A 56 -8.59 -25.39 -19.22
C THR A 56 -9.97 -25.34 -18.55
N SER A 57 -10.24 -26.22 -17.58
CA SER A 57 -11.50 -26.25 -16.84
C SER A 57 -11.70 -25.01 -15.98
N ILE A 58 -10.63 -24.41 -15.45
CA ILE A 58 -10.71 -23.09 -14.80
C ILE A 58 -11.10 -22.02 -15.82
N GLU A 59 -10.39 -21.94 -16.97
CA GLU A 59 -10.65 -20.93 -18.00
C GLU A 59 -12.04 -21.03 -18.65
N ARG A 60 -12.62 -22.23 -18.66
CA ARG A 60 -13.96 -22.52 -19.17
C ARG A 60 -15.07 -22.46 -18.12
N GLU A 61 -14.75 -22.04 -16.90
CA GLU A 61 -15.71 -21.91 -15.79
C GLU A 61 -16.31 -23.26 -15.32
N GLU A 62 -15.75 -24.39 -15.77
CA GLU A 62 -16.11 -25.73 -15.30
C GLU A 62 -15.64 -25.92 -13.84
N THR A 63 -14.48 -25.35 -13.49
CA THR A 63 -13.98 -25.26 -12.10
C THR A 63 -14.25 -23.87 -11.54
N LYS A 64 -15.30 -23.75 -10.70
CA LYS A 64 -15.71 -22.47 -10.11
C LYS A 64 -14.88 -22.04 -8.89
N ARG A 65 -14.15 -22.97 -8.28
CA ARG A 65 -13.41 -22.76 -7.02
C ARG A 65 -12.01 -23.38 -7.09
N PRO A 66 -11.11 -22.84 -7.94
CA PRO A 66 -9.71 -23.23 -7.88
C PRO A 66 -9.11 -22.91 -6.50
N SER A 67 -8.09 -23.65 -6.08
CA SER A 67 -7.43 -23.38 -4.81
C SER A 67 -6.74 -22.01 -4.83
N PHE A 68 -6.60 -21.40 -3.65
CA PHE A 68 -5.87 -20.15 -3.49
C PHE A 68 -4.43 -20.25 -4.02
N ASP A 69 -3.76 -21.39 -3.78
CA ASP A 69 -2.42 -21.66 -4.30
C ASP A 69 -2.35 -21.58 -5.83
N VAL A 70 -3.34 -22.12 -6.54
CA VAL A 70 -3.40 -22.02 -8.01
C VAL A 70 -3.59 -20.57 -8.47
N ILE A 71 -4.47 -19.81 -7.82
CA ILE A 71 -4.68 -18.39 -8.16
C ILE A 71 -3.44 -17.55 -7.87
N GLN A 72 -2.77 -17.79 -6.74
CA GLN A 72 -1.53 -17.11 -6.38
C GLN A 72 -0.41 -17.40 -7.40
N LYS A 73 -0.28 -18.66 -7.84
CA LYS A 73 0.70 -19.04 -8.88
C LYS A 73 0.37 -18.42 -10.24
N LEU A 74 -0.91 -18.39 -10.62
CA LEU A 74 -1.37 -17.70 -11.83
C LEU A 74 -1.06 -16.20 -11.79
N SER A 75 -1.33 -15.53 -10.68
CA SER A 75 -0.95 -14.13 -10.47
C SER A 75 0.55 -13.94 -10.70
N LYS A 76 1.40 -14.72 -10.05
CA LYS A 76 2.87 -14.63 -10.22
C LYS A 76 3.30 -14.85 -11.67
N GLU A 77 2.78 -15.86 -12.34
CA GLU A 77 3.16 -16.20 -13.72
C GLU A 77 2.64 -15.21 -14.76
N LEU A 78 1.45 -14.63 -14.55
CA LEU A 78 0.80 -13.70 -15.49
C LEU A 78 1.21 -12.23 -15.27
N ASN A 79 2.05 -11.98 -14.28
CA ASN A 79 2.49 -10.64 -13.93
C ASN A 79 1.34 -9.62 -13.66
N VAL A 80 0.21 -10.09 -13.08
CA VAL A 80 -0.84 -9.28 -12.44
C VAL A 80 -1.02 -9.47 -10.91
N PRO A 81 -1.36 -8.42 -10.14
CA PRO A 81 -1.73 -8.54 -8.72
C PRO A 81 -2.82 -9.61 -8.50
N ILE A 82 -2.82 -10.29 -7.36
CA ILE A 82 -3.82 -11.35 -7.11
C ILE A 82 -5.25 -10.80 -7.07
N ASP A 83 -5.41 -9.56 -6.61
CA ASP A 83 -6.70 -8.90 -6.46
C ASP A 83 -7.42 -8.70 -7.80
N VAL A 84 -6.71 -8.68 -8.93
CA VAL A 84 -7.36 -8.56 -10.25
C VAL A 84 -8.29 -9.74 -10.56
N PHE A 85 -8.14 -10.85 -9.83
CA PHE A 85 -8.99 -12.03 -9.98
C PHE A 85 -10.26 -11.96 -9.13
N THR A 86 -10.40 -10.97 -8.25
CA THR A 86 -11.59 -10.73 -7.44
C THR A 86 -12.48 -9.67 -8.07
N ASP A 87 -13.72 -9.55 -7.61
CA ASP A 87 -14.65 -8.53 -8.10
C ASP A 87 -14.44 -7.19 -7.38
N ASP A 88 -14.00 -7.24 -6.10
CA ASP A 88 -13.75 -6.06 -5.26
C ASP A 88 -12.74 -5.10 -5.91
N PHE A 89 -11.70 -5.63 -6.55
CA PHE A 89 -10.70 -4.83 -7.27
C PHE A 89 -11.30 -3.88 -8.32
N TYR A 90 -12.45 -4.24 -8.91
CA TYR A 90 -13.12 -3.45 -9.94
C TYR A 90 -14.22 -2.52 -9.38
N LEU A 91 -14.53 -2.62 -8.09
CA LEU A 91 -15.52 -1.77 -7.41
C LEU A 91 -14.89 -0.56 -6.73
N GLU A 92 -13.60 -0.61 -6.43
CA GLU A 92 -12.88 0.46 -5.74
C GLU A 92 -12.63 1.69 -6.64
N ARG A 93 -12.81 2.90 -6.07
CA ARG A 93 -12.59 4.18 -6.79
C ARG A 93 -11.12 4.48 -7.08
N ASP A 94 -10.20 3.83 -6.39
CA ASP A 94 -8.75 4.09 -6.46
C ASP A 94 -7.99 2.80 -6.84
N ARG A 95 -8.47 2.16 -7.92
CA ARG A 95 -7.84 0.94 -8.44
C ARG A 95 -6.43 1.24 -8.96
N SER A 96 -5.50 0.35 -8.64
CA SER A 96 -4.12 0.48 -9.09
C SER A 96 -4.02 0.27 -10.61
N ASP A 97 -3.30 1.16 -11.29
CA ASP A 97 -3.02 1.03 -12.72
C ASP A 97 -2.23 -0.26 -13.01
N ILE A 98 -2.81 -1.18 -13.76
CA ILE A 98 -2.13 -2.40 -14.19
C ILE A 98 -1.39 -2.15 -15.50
N THR A 99 -0.08 -2.33 -15.46
CA THR A 99 0.79 -2.33 -16.64
C THR A 99 1.51 -3.66 -16.76
N LEU A 100 1.31 -4.34 -17.89
CA LEU A 100 1.90 -5.63 -18.21
C LEU A 100 3.18 -5.42 -19.03
N HIS A 101 4.31 -5.87 -18.50
CA HIS A 101 5.62 -5.68 -19.12
C HIS A 101 6.15 -6.97 -19.76
N GLN A 102 7.01 -6.79 -20.77
CA GLN A 102 7.65 -7.89 -21.52
C GLN A 102 8.82 -8.58 -20.76
N ASN A 103 9.28 -8.07 -19.61
CA ASN A 103 10.45 -8.64 -18.91
C ASN A 103 10.07 -9.37 -17.61
N ASN A 104 10.77 -10.49 -17.36
CA ASN A 104 10.72 -11.35 -16.16
C ASN A 104 11.21 -10.67 -14.86
N SER A 105 11.28 -9.34 -14.79
CA SER A 105 11.62 -8.67 -13.54
C SER A 105 10.40 -8.77 -12.63
N THR A 106 10.56 -9.54 -11.55
CA THR A 106 9.82 -9.48 -10.29
C THR A 106 9.09 -8.15 -10.15
N TYR A 107 7.77 -8.18 -9.96
CA TYR A 107 6.98 -6.98 -9.72
C TYR A 107 7.67 -6.08 -8.70
N SER A 108 8.13 -4.93 -9.18
CA SER A 108 7.96 -3.70 -8.43
C SER A 108 6.60 -3.15 -8.86
N VAL A 109 5.62 -3.08 -7.96
CA VAL A 109 4.51 -2.15 -8.15
C VAL A 109 5.16 -0.77 -8.21
N GLN A 110 5.40 -0.26 -9.41
CA GLN A 110 5.88 1.10 -9.58
C GLN A 110 4.69 2.01 -9.36
N VAL A 111 4.45 2.34 -8.09
CA VAL A 111 3.59 3.47 -7.75
C VAL A 111 4.24 4.67 -8.41
N LYS A 112 3.63 5.19 -9.48
CA LYS A 112 4.07 6.44 -10.10
C LYS A 112 3.84 7.54 -9.08
N PHE A 113 4.88 7.85 -8.33
CA PHE A 113 4.87 9.01 -7.45
C PHE A 113 4.89 10.27 -8.33
N PRO A 114 4.12 11.31 -7.97
CA PRO A 114 4.25 12.59 -8.64
C PRO A 114 5.72 13.02 -8.55
N SER A 115 6.38 13.18 -9.70
CA SER A 115 7.77 13.65 -9.74
C SER A 115 7.77 15.13 -9.36
N THR A 116 7.92 15.42 -8.07
CA THR A 116 8.24 16.77 -7.64
C THR A 116 9.71 17.01 -7.93
N ASN A 117 10.05 18.17 -8.51
CA ASN A 117 11.44 18.61 -8.69
C ASN A 117 12.19 18.85 -7.35
N ASP A 118 11.56 18.52 -6.22
CA ASP A 118 12.12 18.59 -4.88
C ASP A 118 12.98 17.35 -4.64
N SER A 119 14.17 17.54 -4.07
CA SER A 119 15.20 16.51 -3.93
C SER A 119 14.65 15.18 -3.40
N ASP A 120 14.97 14.08 -4.09
CA ASP A 120 14.62 12.69 -3.72
C ASP A 120 15.10 12.25 -2.32
N ASN A 121 15.80 13.14 -1.60
CA ASN A 121 16.34 12.92 -0.26
C ASN A 121 15.80 13.99 0.70
N PHE A 122 15.16 13.57 1.79
CA PHE A 122 14.67 14.45 2.85
C PHE A 122 14.99 13.85 4.23
N GLN A 123 14.85 14.61 5.31
CA GLN A 123 14.98 14.09 6.68
C GLN A 123 13.60 13.93 7.33
N ILE A 124 13.44 12.90 8.15
CA ILE A 124 12.21 12.68 8.93
C ILE A 124 12.50 13.02 10.40
N GLY A 125 11.64 13.80 11.04
CA GLY A 125 11.66 14.00 12.49
C GLY A 125 10.62 13.14 13.18
N TYR A 126 10.91 12.67 14.39
CA TYR A 126 9.96 11.97 15.26
C TYR A 126 9.57 12.87 16.41
N LEU A 127 8.27 13.00 16.64
CA LEU A 127 7.69 13.66 17.82
C LEU A 127 6.77 12.67 18.53
N LEU A 128 7.15 12.26 19.73
CA LEU A 128 6.30 11.46 20.61
C LEU A 128 5.80 12.34 21.74
N TYR A 129 4.50 12.29 22.01
CA TYR A 129 3.88 13.01 23.11
C TYR A 129 2.91 12.11 23.88
N GLN A 130 2.67 12.48 25.14
CA GLN A 130 1.64 11.92 25.99
C GLN A 130 0.54 12.96 26.16
N HIS A 131 -0.71 12.54 25.93
CA HIS A 131 -1.89 13.32 26.29
C HIS A 131 -2.34 12.89 27.69
N LEU A 132 -2.45 13.86 28.60
CA LEU A 132 -2.88 13.70 29.98
C LEU A 132 -4.36 14.13 30.11
N GLU A 133 -4.95 13.92 31.28
CA GLU A 133 -6.27 14.45 31.57
C GLU A 133 -6.26 15.99 31.56
N GLY A 134 -7.39 16.60 31.18
CA GLY A 134 -7.53 18.05 31.17
C GLY A 134 -6.85 18.76 29.99
N ASP A 135 -6.69 18.09 28.84
CA ASP A 135 -6.09 18.64 27.60
C ASP A 135 -4.60 19.04 27.77
N GLU A 136 -3.95 18.55 28.83
CA GLU A 136 -2.51 18.72 29.03
C GLU A 136 -1.74 17.75 28.12
N VAL A 137 -0.76 18.26 27.37
CA VAL A 137 0.15 17.44 26.56
C VAL A 137 1.56 17.54 27.12
N ARG A 138 2.31 16.43 27.08
CA ARG A 138 3.75 16.36 27.37
C ARG A 138 4.52 15.77 26.20
N ILE A 139 5.47 16.52 25.64
CA ILE A 139 6.43 15.96 24.68
C ILE A 139 7.39 15.02 25.41
N ILE A 140 7.51 13.78 24.93
CA ILE A 140 8.39 12.73 25.49
C ILE A 140 9.69 12.64 24.68
N LEU A 141 9.58 12.67 23.35
CA LEU A 141 10.71 12.48 22.43
C LEU A 141 10.60 13.47 21.27
N HIS A 142 11.71 14.12 20.95
CA HIS A 142 11.88 14.88 19.73
C HIS A 142 13.25 14.57 19.15
N GLU A 143 13.29 13.71 18.15
CA GLU A 143 14.53 13.19 17.58
C GLU A 143 14.53 13.29 16.06
N LYS A 144 15.71 13.49 15.49
CA LYS A 144 15.92 13.52 14.04
C LYS A 144 17.11 12.63 13.69
N PRO A 145 16.92 11.58 12.86
CA PRO A 145 18.03 10.76 12.41
C PRO A 145 19.04 11.58 11.59
N ASN A 146 20.31 11.20 11.65
CA ASN A 146 21.39 11.86 10.92
C ASN A 146 21.41 11.55 9.41
N GLY A 147 20.52 10.67 8.93
CA GLY A 147 20.43 10.26 7.53
C GLY A 147 19.37 11.04 6.74
N THR A 148 19.39 10.82 5.42
CA THR A 148 18.29 11.16 4.53
C THR A 148 17.44 9.93 4.24
N PHE A 149 16.20 10.17 3.86
CA PHE A 149 15.20 9.20 3.48
C PHE A 149 14.81 9.43 2.03
N ASP A 150 14.61 8.33 1.31
CA ASP A 150 13.88 8.33 0.04
C ASP A 150 12.37 8.12 0.27
N ASN A 151 11.60 8.28 -0.80
CA ASN A 151 10.13 8.10 -0.77
C ASN A 151 9.71 6.70 -0.29
N SER A 152 10.42 5.65 -0.70
CA SER A 152 10.10 4.28 -0.31
C SER A 152 10.36 4.05 1.18
N GLN A 153 11.43 4.63 1.71
CA GLN A 153 11.78 4.57 3.13
C GLN A 153 10.75 5.33 3.97
N LEU A 154 10.27 6.49 3.53
CA LEU A 154 9.18 7.22 4.20
C LEU A 154 7.89 6.39 4.27
N ILE A 155 7.48 5.78 3.17
CA ILE A 155 6.28 4.93 3.13
C ILE A 155 6.43 3.76 4.12
N ASN A 156 7.60 3.13 4.17
CA ASN A 156 7.87 2.05 5.13
C ASN A 156 7.80 2.53 6.59
N VAL A 157 8.39 3.70 6.90
CA VAL A 157 8.30 4.30 8.23
C VAL A 157 6.85 4.59 8.60
N LEU A 158 6.08 5.21 7.70
CA LEU A 158 4.65 5.49 7.91
C LEU A 158 3.86 4.20 8.16
N ALA A 159 4.08 3.16 7.37
CA ALA A 159 3.40 1.87 7.53
C ALA A 159 3.71 1.23 8.89
N GLN A 160 4.97 1.29 9.32
CA GLN A 160 5.40 0.79 10.63
C GLN A 160 4.74 1.57 11.78
N GLN A 161 4.69 2.90 11.69
CA GLN A 161 4.04 3.72 12.71
C GLN A 161 2.53 3.45 12.78
N LEU A 162 1.86 3.37 11.63
CA LEU A 162 0.42 3.06 11.56
C LEU A 162 0.11 1.68 12.15
N SER A 163 0.94 0.68 11.85
CA SER A 163 0.80 -0.67 12.43
C SER A 163 1.01 -0.64 13.95
N THR A 164 1.98 0.13 14.44
CA THR A 164 2.24 0.27 15.89
C THR A 164 1.07 0.92 16.60
N ILE A 165 0.49 1.99 16.03
CA ILE A 165 -0.70 2.67 16.55
C ILE A 165 -1.88 1.69 16.62
N GLU A 166 -2.10 0.92 15.55
CA GLU A 166 -3.18 -0.06 15.47
C GLU A 166 -3.04 -1.17 16.52
N LEU A 167 -1.83 -1.72 16.70
CA LEU A 167 -1.55 -2.70 17.75
C LEU A 167 -1.80 -2.13 19.15
N ASN A 168 -1.37 -0.90 19.41
CA ASN A 168 -1.60 -0.24 20.69
C ASN A 168 -3.10 -0.04 20.96
N ASN A 169 -3.88 0.35 19.96
CA ASN A 169 -5.33 0.50 20.09
C ASN A 169 -6.01 -0.83 20.44
N ILE A 170 -5.58 -1.94 19.81
CA ILE A 170 -6.08 -3.28 20.14
C ILE A 170 -5.74 -3.65 21.59
N LEU A 171 -4.50 -3.40 22.04
CA LEU A 171 -4.06 -3.72 23.39
C LEU A 171 -4.77 -2.89 24.49
N LEU A 172 -5.17 -1.66 24.18
CA LEU A 172 -5.87 -0.78 25.12
C LEU A 172 -7.34 -1.18 25.31
N ASN A 173 -7.97 -1.80 24.30
CA ASN A 173 -9.36 -2.23 24.33
C ASN A 173 -9.54 -3.60 25.04
N LYS A 174 -8.95 -3.74 26.24
CA LYS A 174 -8.77 -4.96 27.07
C LYS A 174 -10.00 -5.87 27.28
N GLU A 175 -11.19 -5.52 26.81
CA GLU A 175 -12.42 -6.28 27.01
C GLU A 175 -12.75 -7.28 25.90
N ASP A 176 -12.08 -7.23 24.73
CA ASP A 176 -12.37 -8.15 23.64
C ASP A 176 -11.24 -9.16 23.38
N VAL A 177 -11.65 -10.42 23.17
CA VAL A 177 -10.89 -11.45 22.45
C VAL A 177 -10.21 -10.79 21.26
N LEU A 178 -8.91 -11.06 21.01
CA LEU A 178 -8.16 -10.56 19.84
C LEU A 178 -9.05 -10.53 18.58
N THR A 179 -9.71 -9.39 18.33
CA THR A 179 -10.54 -9.20 17.16
C THR A 179 -9.61 -8.65 16.11
N TYR A 180 -9.56 -9.31 14.96
CA TYR A 180 -8.88 -8.74 13.81
C TYR A 180 -9.47 -7.36 13.55
N SER A 181 -8.59 -6.37 13.37
CA SER A 181 -8.98 -5.02 13.00
C SER A 181 -10.03 -5.07 11.89
N THR A 182 -11.14 -4.37 12.07
CA THR A 182 -12.17 -4.21 11.03
C THR A 182 -11.69 -3.34 9.87
N ASN A 183 -10.49 -2.75 9.99
CA ASN A 183 -9.86 -2.02 8.91
C ASN A 183 -9.41 -3.00 7.82
N THR A 184 -10.08 -2.96 6.68
CA THR A 184 -9.77 -3.80 5.52
C THR A 184 -8.47 -3.39 4.83
N LYS A 185 -7.94 -2.20 5.10
CA LYS A 185 -6.70 -1.71 4.47
C LYS A 185 -5.49 -2.08 5.31
N SER A 186 -4.50 -2.67 4.65
CA SER A 186 -3.20 -2.92 5.28
C SER A 186 -2.54 -1.60 5.74
N PRO A 187 -1.70 -1.62 6.79
CA PRO A 187 -0.94 -0.44 7.21
C PRO A 187 -0.12 0.18 6.07
N TYR A 188 0.37 -0.65 5.14
CA TYR A 188 1.11 -0.20 3.97
C TYR A 188 0.22 0.56 2.96
N SER A 189 -0.98 0.06 2.68
CA SER A 189 -1.95 0.75 1.83
C SER A 189 -2.33 2.12 2.40
N ARG A 190 -2.55 2.18 3.72
CA ARG A 190 -2.81 3.45 4.43
C ARG A 190 -1.61 4.40 4.38
N ALA A 191 -0.40 3.87 4.52
CA ALA A 191 0.82 4.67 4.39
C ALA A 191 0.97 5.29 2.99
N LEU A 192 0.62 4.54 1.94
CA LEU A 192 0.58 5.07 0.57
C LEU A 192 -0.45 6.18 0.41
N GLU A 193 -1.63 6.06 1.01
CA GLU A 193 -2.65 7.11 1.00
C GLU A 193 -2.17 8.38 1.70
N VAL A 194 -1.60 8.25 2.91
CA VAL A 194 -1.00 9.37 3.63
C VAL A 194 0.11 10.01 2.81
N TYR A 195 0.99 9.21 2.22
CA TYR A 195 2.08 9.70 1.39
C TYR A 195 1.57 10.45 0.15
N ARG A 196 0.52 9.95 -0.52
CA ARG A 196 -0.12 10.65 -1.66
C ARG A 196 -0.71 11.99 -1.21
N ASP A 197 -1.33 12.02 -0.02
CA ASP A 197 -1.93 13.21 0.54
C ASP A 197 -0.89 14.28 0.91
N LEU A 198 0.36 13.93 1.26
CA LEU A 198 1.44 14.90 1.57
C LEU A 198 1.67 15.93 0.47
N TYR A 199 1.35 15.62 -0.79
CA TYR A 199 1.48 16.55 -1.91
C TYR A 199 0.34 17.56 -2.03
N GLN A 200 -0.72 17.39 -1.24
CA GLN A 200 -1.84 18.34 -1.14
C GLN A 200 -1.47 19.42 -0.11
N LYS A 201 -0.86 20.51 -0.58
CA LYS A 201 -0.37 21.63 0.25
C LYS A 201 -1.41 22.21 1.21
N GLU A 202 -2.69 22.13 0.86
CA GLU A 202 -3.81 22.59 1.70
C GLU A 202 -4.00 21.69 2.94
N LYS A 203 -3.79 20.37 2.79
CA LYS A 203 -3.88 19.40 3.89
C LYS A 203 -2.59 19.34 4.71
N HIS A 204 -1.45 19.46 4.04
CA HIS A 204 -0.12 19.33 4.63
C HIS A 204 0.71 20.58 4.30
N PRO A 205 0.47 21.70 5.00
CA PRO A 205 1.19 22.94 4.74
C PRO A 205 2.68 22.79 5.05
N ILE A 206 3.52 23.38 4.19
CA ILE A 206 4.97 23.39 4.36
C ILE A 206 5.37 24.68 5.07
N GLY A 207 5.99 24.53 6.25
CA GLY A 207 6.60 25.63 7.02
C GLY A 207 8.12 25.58 6.98
N SER A 208 8.77 26.67 7.39
CA SER A 208 10.23 26.68 7.56
C SER A 208 10.63 25.87 8.80
N TYR A 209 11.82 25.26 8.76
CA TYR A 209 12.33 24.53 9.92
C TYR A 209 12.55 25.44 11.13
N SER A 210 12.91 26.71 10.92
CA SER A 210 13.05 27.70 12.01
C SER A 210 11.72 27.97 12.71
N THR A 211 10.62 28.10 11.95
CA THR A 211 9.26 28.24 12.53
C THR A 211 8.89 27.02 13.37
N TRP A 212 9.28 25.81 12.94
CA TRP A 212 9.08 24.59 13.74
C TRP A 212 9.89 24.60 15.04
N GLN A 213 11.16 25.01 14.99
CA GLN A 213 12.00 25.12 16.18
C GLN A 213 11.46 26.15 17.18
N GLU A 214 10.98 27.29 16.69
CA GLU A 214 10.36 28.33 17.51
C GLU A 214 9.10 27.81 18.21
N LEU A 215 8.23 27.08 17.50
CA LEU A 215 7.04 26.47 18.09
C LEU A 215 7.40 25.53 19.25
N LEU A 216 8.40 24.67 19.05
CA LEU A 216 8.88 23.76 20.10
C LEU A 216 9.52 24.50 21.28
N ALA A 217 10.27 25.57 21.02
CA ALA A 217 10.86 26.40 22.06
C ALA A 217 9.76 27.07 22.90
N ASN A 218 8.78 27.68 22.26
CA ASN A 218 7.65 28.36 22.91
C ASN A 218 6.84 27.38 23.77
N TYR A 219 6.57 26.17 23.26
CA TYR A 219 5.91 25.11 24.04
C TYR A 219 6.71 24.74 25.29
N ASN A 220 8.03 24.57 25.17
CA ASN A 220 8.90 24.22 26.29
C ASN A 220 8.98 25.33 27.35
N GLU A 221 9.01 26.61 26.93
CA GLU A 221 8.97 27.75 27.84
C GLU A 221 7.64 27.82 28.60
N HIS A 222 6.53 27.64 27.88
CA HIS A 222 5.20 27.60 28.47
C HIS A 222 5.07 26.47 29.52
N ALA A 223 5.55 25.27 29.20
CA ALA A 223 5.57 24.13 30.12
C ALA A 223 6.38 24.41 31.40
N LYS A 224 7.54 25.09 31.26
CA LYS A 224 8.38 25.51 32.41
C LYS A 224 7.67 26.53 33.30
N TYR A 225 6.94 27.47 32.71
CA TYR A 225 6.19 28.49 33.46
C TYR A 225 5.07 27.85 34.30
N HIS A 226 4.27 26.96 33.71
CA HIS A 226 3.21 26.24 34.42
C HIS A 226 3.74 25.40 35.58
N THR A 227 4.89 24.74 35.39
CA THR A 227 5.53 23.95 36.45
C THR A 227 5.93 24.82 37.63
N LYS A 228 6.41 26.05 37.41
CA LYS A 228 6.80 26.98 38.49
C LYS A 228 5.62 27.53 39.28
N MET A 229 4.45 27.70 38.65
CA MET A 229 3.25 28.20 39.32
C MET A 229 2.61 27.14 40.23
N LYS A 230 2.53 25.88 39.80
CA LYS A 230 1.99 24.77 40.61
C LYS A 230 2.81 24.47 41.90
N VAL A 231 4.06 24.96 42.02
CA VAL A 231 4.90 24.77 43.22
C VAL A 231 4.64 25.85 44.29
N LYS A 232 3.93 26.93 43.95
CA LYS A 232 3.66 28.05 44.87
C LYS A 232 2.28 27.98 45.54
N GLU A 233 1.43 27.05 45.11
CA GLU A 233 0.13 26.72 45.71
C GLU A 233 0.27 25.54 46.68
#